data_AF-A0A660VMH7-F1
#
_entry.id   AF-A0A660VMH7-F1
#
_cell.length_a   1.000
_cell.length_b   1.000
_cell.length_c   1.000
_cell.angle_alpha   90.00
_cell.angle_beta   90.00
_cell.angle_gamma   90.00
#
_symmetry.space_group_name_H-M   'P 1'
#
loop_
_entity.id
_entity.type
_entity.pdbx_description
1 polymer ?
#
loop_
_entity_poly.entity_id
_entity_poly.type
_entity_poly.pdbx_seq_one_letter_code
_entity_poly.pdbx_strand_id
1 'polypeptide(L)' 'MIELNGPAARLGEVGDLVHILAYVILDQKELPSFKTRFVYLDDRNAVVRVETEEWC' A
#
# COMPACT_ATOMS: atom_id res chain seq x y z
N MET A 1 2.64 -11.18 -7.70
CA MET A 1 1.44 -11.99 -7.43
C MET A 1 0.72 -11.34 -6.26
N ILE A 2 -0.59 -11.09 -6.37
CA ILE A 2 -1.43 -10.54 -5.31
C ILE A 2 -2.55 -11.54 -5.08
N GLU A 3 -2.69 -12.04 -3.85
CA GLU A 3 -3.66 -13.07 -3.50
C GLU A 3 -4.23 -12.84 -2.11
N LEU A 4 -5.56 -12.96 -2.00
CA LEU A 4 -6.25 -13.08 -0.73
C LEU A 4 -6.40 -14.57 -0.40
N ASN A 5 -5.76 -15.00 0.69
CA ASN A 5 -5.73 -16.41 1.08
C ASN A 5 -6.65 -16.69 2.28
N GLY A 6 -7.11 -17.94 2.37
CA GLY A 6 -7.89 -18.43 3.52
C GLY A 6 -9.20 -17.63 3.72
N PRO A 7 -9.54 -17.23 4.96
CA PRO A 7 -10.76 -16.47 5.23
C PRO A 7 -10.88 -15.15 4.46
N ALA A 8 -9.75 -14.51 4.14
CA ALA A 8 -9.75 -13.26 3.38
C ALA A 8 -10.22 -13.45 1.93
N ALA A 9 -10.08 -14.66 1.36
CA ALA A 9 -10.56 -14.99 0.02
C ALA A 9 -12.09 -14.85 -0.14
N ARG A 10 -12.84 -14.76 0.98
CA ARG A 10 -14.29 -14.51 0.97
C ARG A 10 -14.65 -13.04 0.75
N LEU A 11 -13.67 -12.14 0.81
CA LEU A 11 -13.85 -10.68 0.80
C LEU A 11 -13.49 -10.04 -0.53
N GLY A 12 -13.08 -10.82 -1.53
CA GLY A 12 -12.76 -10.33 -2.86
C GLY A 12 -12.69 -11.46 -3.88
N GLU A 13 -12.77 -11.09 -5.15
CA GLU A 13 -12.70 -12.00 -6.29
C GLU A 13 -11.46 -11.72 -7.15
N VAL A 14 -11.11 -12.69 -8.00
CA VAL A 14 -9.98 -12.52 -8.94
C VAL A 14 -10.32 -11.41 -9.92
N GLY A 15 -9.48 -10.37 -9.95
CA GLY A 15 -9.66 -9.19 -10.80
C GLY A 15 -10.10 -7.94 -10.06
N ASP A 16 -10.44 -8.03 -8.78
CA ASP A 16 -10.76 -6.87 -7.96
C ASP A 16 -9.56 -5.91 -7.84
N LEU A 17 -9.85 -4.61 -8.00
CA LEU A 17 -8.89 -3.56 -7.70
C LEU A 17 -8.84 -3.32 -6.20
N VAL A 18 -7.65 -3.42 -5.61
CA VAL A 18 -7.43 -3.29 -4.17
C VAL A 18 -6.37 -2.25 -3.84
N HIS A 19 -6.50 -1.60 -2.68
CA HIS A 19 -5.45 -0.80 -2.06
C HIS A 19 -4.88 -1.55 -0.85
N ILE A 20 -3.57 -1.75 -0.82
CA ILE A 20 -2.87 -2.40 0.29
C ILE A 20 -2.19 -1.31 1.13
N LEU A 21 -2.61 -1.17 2.38
CA LEU A 21 -2.13 -0.13 3.30
C LEU A 21 -1.30 -0.76 4.42
N ALA A 22 -0.18 -0.13 4.74
CA ALA A 22 0.66 -0.48 5.88
C ALA A 22 0.80 0.75 6.78
N TYR A 23 0.62 0.53 8.09
CA TYR A 23 0.60 1.61 9.08
C TYR A 23 1.73 1.42 10.09
N VAL A 24 2.18 2.53 10.67
CA VAL A 24 3.17 2.57 11.74
C VAL A 24 2.70 3.55 12.81
N ILE A 25 2.96 3.23 14.08
CA ILE A 25 2.78 4.17 15.18
C ILE A 25 4.06 4.99 15.29
N LEU A 26 3.93 6.31 15.27
CA LEU A 26 5.04 7.24 15.32
C LEU A 26 4.90 8.15 16.55
N ASP A 27 6.04 8.47 17.15
CA ASP A 27 6.10 9.57 18.10
C ASP A 27 5.94 10.90 17.35
N GLN A 28 5.42 11.92 18.05
CA GLN A 28 5.25 13.26 17.46
C GLN A 28 6.57 13.87 16.94
N LYS A 29 7.72 13.47 17.53
CA LYS A 29 9.05 13.89 17.09
C LYS A 29 9.50 13.28 15.76
N GLU A 30 8.90 12.14 15.36
CA GLU A 30 9.25 11.40 14.15
C GLU A 30 8.43 11.89 12.95
N LEU A 31 7.21 12.40 13.20
CA LEU A 31 6.27 12.89 12.17
C LEU A 31 6.92 13.83 11.13
N PRO A 32 7.71 14.86 11.51
CA PRO A 32 8.27 15.79 10.52
C PRO A 32 9.25 15.14 9.54
N SER A 33 9.84 14.01 9.93
CA SER A 33 10.81 13.28 9.12
C SER A 33 10.21 12.04 8.44
N PHE A 34 8.98 11.68 8.79
CA PHE A 34 8.34 10.49 8.28
C PHE A 34 7.93 10.71 6.83
N LYS A 35 8.27 9.75 5.98
CA LYS A 35 7.92 9.79 4.56
C LYS A 35 7.07 8.58 4.20
N THR A 36 5.87 8.85 3.69
CA THR A 36 4.97 7.79 3.23
C THR A 36 5.42 7.35 1.85
N ARG A 37 5.53 6.02 1.65
CA ARG A 37 5.90 5.45 0.35
C ARG A 37 4.65 5.01 -0.41
N PHE A 38 4.42 5.62 -1.57
CA PHE A 38 3.36 5.24 -2.49
C PHE A 38 3.95 4.39 -3.63
N VAL A 39 3.30 3.27 -3.94
CA VAL A 39 3.70 2.38 -5.03
C VAL A 39 2.51 2.22 -5.97
N TYR A 40 2.68 2.69 -7.20
CA TYR A 40 1.68 2.59 -8.25
C TYR A 40 2.01 1.41 -9.14
N LEU A 41 0.99 0.59 -9.42
CA LEU A 41 1.08 -0.61 -10.24
C LEU A 41 0.26 -0.44 -11.52
N ASP A 42 0.65 -1.15 -12.57
CA ASP A 42 -0.19 -1.34 -13.76
C ASP A 42 -1.21 -2.48 -13.58
N ASP A 43 -1.94 -2.78 -14.66
CA ASP A 43 -2.93 -3.86 -14.74
C ASP A 43 -2.34 -5.26 -14.58
N ARG A 44 -1.02 -5.40 -14.72
CA ARG A 44 -0.27 -6.66 -14.52
C ARG A 44 0.44 -6.71 -13.18
N ASN A 45 0.13 -5.79 -12.27
CA ASN A 45 0.76 -5.62 -10.98
C ASN A 45 2.27 -5.31 -11.05
N ALA A 46 2.76 -4.78 -12.18
CA ALA A 46 4.14 -4.31 -12.30
C ALA A 46 4.26 -2.88 -11.78
N VAL A 47 5.37 -2.58 -11.10
CA VAL A 47 5.61 -1.24 -10.54
C VAL A 47 5.87 -0.25 -11.68
N VAL A 48 5.02 0.77 -11.79
CA VAL A 48 5.18 1.85 -12.78
C VAL A 48 5.71 3.13 -12.18
N ARG A 49 5.46 3.37 -10.89
CA ARG A 49 5.93 4.58 -10.19
C ARG A 49 6.07 4.32 -8.69
N VAL A 50 7.09 4.91 -8.10
CA VAL A 50 7.30 4.92 -6.64
C VAL A 50 7.51 6.37 -6.22
N GLU A 51 6.74 6.81 -5.24
CA GLU A 51 6.81 8.16 -4.68
C GLU A 51 7.02 8.11 -3.18
N THR A 52 7.62 9.16 -2.64
CA THR A 52 7.89 9.29 -1.22
C THR A 52 7.52 10.70 -0.83
N GLU A 53 6.46 10.85 -0.05
CA GLU A 53 5.92 12.15 0.37
C GLU A 53 6.18 12.38 1.85
N GLU A 54 6.70 13.57 2.14
CA GLU A 54 6.83 14.09 3.51
C GLU A 54 5.51 14.72 3.94
N TRP A 55 5.08 14.44 5.17
CA TRP A 55 3.96 15.18 5.75
C TRP A 55 4.44 16.59 6.12
N CYS A 56 3.98 17.60 5.37
CA CYS A 56 4.21 19.02 5.67
C CYS A 56 3.36 19.51 6.84
#